data_AF-A0A1J5U0M5-F1
#
_entry.id   AF-A0A1J5U0M5-F1
#
_cell.length_a   1.000
_cell.length_b   1.000
_cell.length_c   1.000
_cell.angle_alpha   90.00
_cell.angle_beta   90.00
_cell.angle_gamma   90.00
#
_symmetry.space_group_name_H-M   'P 1'
#
loop_
_entity.id
_entity.type
_entity.pdbx_description
1 polymer ?
#
loop_
_entity_poly.entity_id
_entity_poly.type
_entity_poly.pdbx_seq_one_letter_code
_entity_poly.pdbx_strand_id
1 'polypeptide(L)'
;MNSVNSTTLVPFASDGTCFNPTLRCPKSGKYTVGESGKEITFDDFSAALEHIMMMYTPRWRRPNQAGDWEIVSTIKWELIPQKYL
;
A
#
# COMPACT_ATOMS: atom_id res chain seq x y z
N MET A 1 -18.69 5.38 -0.09
CA MET A 1 -17.78 5.10 -1.23
C MET A 1 -16.69 6.16 -1.17
N ASN A 2 -15.53 5.82 -0.59
CA ASN A 2 -14.46 6.79 -0.35
C ASN A 2 -13.66 6.96 -1.64
N SER A 3 -13.91 8.05 -2.38
CA SER A 3 -13.11 8.41 -3.55
C SER A 3 -11.69 8.71 -3.11
N VAL A 4 -10.72 7.95 -3.62
CA VAL A 4 -9.32 8.35 -3.59
C VAL A 4 -9.19 9.57 -4.49
N ASN A 5 -8.59 10.65 -3.99
CA ASN A 5 -8.43 11.90 -4.73
C ASN A 5 -6.96 12.12 -5.07
N SER A 6 -6.66 12.93 -6.08
CA SER A 6 -5.29 13.28 -6.50
C SER A 6 -4.45 13.95 -5.40
N THR A 7 -5.09 14.37 -4.31
CA THR A 7 -4.47 14.95 -3.11
C THR A 7 -4.13 13.92 -2.03
N THR A 8 -4.33 12.63 -2.28
CA THR A 8 -4.02 11.55 -1.31
C THR A 8 -2.52 11.31 -1.28
N LEU A 9 -1.88 11.47 -0.12
CA LEU A 9 -0.48 11.09 0.08
C LEU A 9 -0.38 9.58 0.28
N VAL A 10 0.49 8.94 -0.48
CA VAL A 10 0.77 7.51 -0.38
C VAL A 10 2.27 7.26 -0.21
N PRO A 11 2.66 6.20 0.50
CA PRO A 11 4.05 5.81 0.61
C PRO A 11 4.55 5.21 -0.71
N PHE A 12 5.75 5.61 -1.09
CA PHE A 12 6.48 5.09 -2.25
C PHE A 12 7.67 4.26 -1.78
N ALA A 13 7.84 3.10 -2.40
CA ALA A 13 8.96 2.21 -2.22
C ALA A 13 10.14 2.61 -3.13
N SER A 14 11.31 2.03 -2.87
CA SER A 14 12.56 2.34 -3.57
C SER A 14 12.54 2.03 -5.06
N ASP A 15 11.67 1.12 -5.48
CA ASP A 15 11.47 0.72 -6.86
C ASP A 15 10.50 1.65 -7.63
N GLY A 16 10.00 2.71 -6.97
CA GLY A 16 9.06 3.66 -7.55
C GLY A 16 7.61 3.20 -7.52
N THR A 17 7.31 2.03 -6.94
CA THR A 17 5.92 1.62 -6.70
C THR A 17 5.38 2.32 -5.46
N CYS A 18 4.07 2.57 -5.45
CA CYS A 18 3.40 3.20 -4.30
C CYS A 18 2.28 2.33 -3.79
N PHE A 19 1.91 2.52 -2.52
CA PHE A 19 0.70 1.92 -1.99
C PHE A 19 -0.52 2.51 -2.72
N ASN A 20 -1.30 1.67 -3.38
CA ASN A 20 -2.40 2.11 -4.23
C ASN A 20 -3.59 1.12 -4.19
N PRO A 21 -4.80 1.54 -4.61
CA PRO A 21 -6.01 0.71 -4.52
C PRO A 21 -5.95 -0.60 -5.33
N THR A 22 -5.07 -0.69 -6.33
CA THR A 22 -4.92 -1.91 -7.14
C THR A 22 -4.08 -3.00 -6.46
N LEU A 23 -3.42 -2.68 -5.33
CA LEU A 23 -2.64 -3.65 -4.53
C LEU A 23 -3.50 -4.59 -3.67
N ARG A 24 -4.81 -4.64 -3.93
CA ARG A 24 -5.70 -5.58 -3.29
C ARG A 24 -5.29 -7.00 -3.67
N CYS A 25 -4.93 -7.82 -2.68
CA CYS A 25 -4.46 -9.18 -2.94
C CYS A 25 -5.54 -9.97 -3.69
N PRO A 26 -5.24 -10.59 -4.85
CA PRO A 26 -6.25 -11.26 -5.67
C PRO A 26 -6.81 -12.53 -5.03
N LYS A 27 -6.08 -13.12 -4.06
CA LYS A 27 -6.53 -14.32 -3.33
C LYS A 27 -7.46 -14.00 -2.17
N SER A 28 -7.09 -13.03 -1.33
CA SER A 28 -7.85 -12.68 -0.12
C SER A 28 -8.81 -11.52 -0.33
N GLY A 29 -8.61 -10.72 -1.37
CA GLY A 29 -9.34 -9.47 -1.57
C GLY A 29 -9.02 -8.42 -0.50
N LYS A 30 -7.82 -8.46 0.11
CA LYS A 30 -7.42 -7.55 1.19
C LYS A 30 -6.08 -6.88 0.92
N TYR A 31 -5.86 -5.72 1.53
CA TYR A 31 -4.58 -5.03 1.59
C TYR A 31 -3.79 -5.56 2.77
N THR A 32 -2.51 -5.87 2.57
CA THR A 32 -1.64 -6.34 3.64
C THR A 32 -0.58 -5.31 3.94
N VAL A 33 -0.57 -4.80 5.18
CA VAL A 33 0.39 -3.79 5.67
C VAL A 33 1.08 -4.29 6.93
N GLY A 34 2.29 -3.84 7.19
CA GLY A 34 3.08 -4.22 8.36
C GLY A 34 4.39 -4.93 8.01
N GLU A 35 5.17 -5.16 9.07
CA GLU A 35 6.43 -5.89 9.00
C GLU A 35 6.18 -7.40 8.85
N SER A 36 7.15 -8.11 8.27
CA SER A 36 7.12 -9.57 8.18
C SER A 36 6.85 -10.19 9.55
N GLY A 37 5.79 -10.99 9.66
CA GLY A 37 5.35 -11.62 10.92
C GLY A 37 4.44 -10.76 11.81
N LYS A 38 4.21 -9.48 11.47
CA LYS A 38 3.22 -8.58 12.10
C LYS A 38 2.33 -7.92 11.04
N GLU A 39 2.02 -8.68 9.99
CA GLU A 39 1.18 -8.24 8.89
C GLU A 39 -0.28 -8.12 9.36
N ILE A 40 -0.91 -7.00 9.04
CA ILE A 40 -2.32 -6.72 9.30
C ILE A 40 -3.01 -6.57 7.96
N THR A 41 -4.17 -7.22 7.83
CA THR A 41 -4.98 -7.16 6.61
C THR A 41 -6.17 -6.24 6.76
N PHE A 42 -6.43 -5.42 5.75
CA PHE A 42 -7.54 -4.47 5.69
C PHE A 42 -8.38 -4.71 4.45
N ASP A 43 -9.70 -4.55 4.56
CA ASP A 43 -10.62 -4.66 3.43
C ASP A 43 -10.71 -3.34 2.65
N ASP A 44 -10.48 -2.21 3.32
CA ASP A 44 -10.54 -0.85 2.76
C ASP A 44 -9.15 -0.24 2.56
N PHE A 45 -8.97 0.43 1.42
CA PHE A 45 -7.71 1.12 1.09
C PHE A 45 -7.42 2.26 2.08
N SER A 46 -8.43 3.08 2.41
CA SER A 46 -8.28 4.21 3.32
C SER A 46 -7.85 3.73 4.71
N ALA A 47 -8.48 2.70 5.25
CA ALA A 47 -8.13 2.13 6.55
C ALA A 47 -6.70 1.56 6.55
N ALA A 48 -6.30 0.88 5.47
CA ALA A 48 -4.95 0.38 5.30
C ALA A 48 -3.91 1.52 5.25
N LEU A 49 -4.22 2.60 4.51
CA LEU A 49 -3.37 3.77 4.38
C LEU A 49 -3.23 4.52 5.69
N GLU A 50 -4.32 4.77 6.42
CA GLU A 50 -4.26 5.39 7.74
C GLU A 50 -3.39 4.58 8.70
N HIS A 51 -3.53 3.25 8.67
CA HIS A 51 -2.71 2.37 9.49
C HIS A 51 -1.23 2.43 9.11
N ILE A 52 -0.92 2.43 7.82
CA ILE A 52 0.46 2.52 7.34
C ILE A 52 1.10 3.87 7.69
N MET A 53 0.31 4.95 7.70
CA MET A 53 0.76 6.29 8.11
C MET A 53 1.09 6.36 9.60
N MET A 54 0.41 5.57 10.43
CA MET A 54 0.67 5.49 11.88
C MET A 54 1.88 4.61 12.22
N MET A 55 2.37 3.80 11.29
CA MET A 55 3.54 2.94 11.53
C MET A 55 4.84 3.75 11.56
N TYR A 56 5.72 3.42 12.50
CA TYR A 56 7.07 3.99 12.57
C TYR A 56 7.88 3.68 11.30
N THR A 57 7.72 2.48 10.75
CA THR A 57 8.27 2.08 9.45
C THR A 57 7.15 1.55 8.57
N PRO A 58 6.53 2.41 7.74
CA PRO A 58 5.47 2.02 6.83
C PRO A 58 5.93 0.92 5.88
N ARG A 59 5.27 -0.24 5.94
CA ARG A 59 5.57 -1.41 5.12
C ARG A 59 4.29 -2.04 4.60
N TRP A 60 4.31 -2.52 3.37
CA TRP A 60 3.15 -3.18 2.75
C TRP A 60 3.58 -4.26 1.78
N ARG A 61 2.64 -5.14 1.46
CA ARG A 61 2.85 -6.21 0.50
C ARG A 61 2.43 -5.78 -0.91
N ARG A 62 3.26 -6.12 -1.90
CA ARG A 62 3.01 -5.84 -3.32
C ARG A 62 3.46 -7.00 -4.19
N PRO A 63 2.92 -7.18 -5.40
CA PRO A 63 3.48 -8.11 -6.39
C PRO A 63 4.73 -7.53 -7.05
N ASN A 64 5.81 -8.30 -7.10
CA ASN A 64 7.05 -7.96 -7.81
C ASN A 64 6.97 -8.33 -9.30
N GLN A 65 8.02 -8.08 -10.07
CA GLN A 65 8.08 -8.41 -11.50
C GLN A 65 7.94 -9.92 -11.80
N ALA A 66 8.29 -10.78 -10.84
CA ALA A 66 8.12 -12.23 -10.94
C ALA A 66 6.70 -12.70 -10.55
N GLY A 67 5.85 -11.80 -10.03
CA GLY A 67 4.51 -12.11 -9.53
C GLY A 67 4.45 -12.56 -8.06
N ASP A 68 5.59 -12.58 -7.37
CA ASP A 68 5.67 -12.88 -5.94
C ASP A 68 5.28 -11.67 -5.09
N TRP A 69 4.61 -11.93 -3.97
CA TRP A 69 4.17 -10.89 -3.06
C TRP A 69 5.21 -10.60 -1.98
N GLU A 70 5.98 -9.53 -2.17
CA GLU A 70 7.03 -9.10 -1.26
C GLU A 70 6.60 -7.91 -0.39
N ILE A 71 7.22 -7.80 0.79
CA ILE A 71 7.04 -6.66 1.68
C ILE A 71 8.05 -5.59 1.30
N VAL A 72 7.56 -4.41 0.97
CA VAL A 72 8.37 -3.23 0.71
C VAL A 72 8.22 -2.22 1.83
N SER A 73 9.21 -1.34 1.99
CA SER A 73 9.19 -0.23 2.94
C SER A 73 9.08 1.10 2.22
N THR A 74 8.42 2.06 2.86
CA THR A 74 8.40 3.44 2.35
C THR A 74 9.80 4.04 2.38
N ILE A 75 10.15 4.77 1.33
CA ILE A 75 11.33 5.63 1.27
C ILE A 75 10.95 7.12 1.16
N LYS A 76 9.74 7.41 0.67
CA LYS A 76 9.22 8.77 0.48
C LYS A 76 7.70 8.75 0.44
N TRP A 77 7.11 9.92 0.68
CA TRP A 77 5.67 10.12 0.60
C TRP A 77 5.38 11.11 -0.52
N GLU A 78 4.52 10.74 -1.45
CA GLU A 78 4.12 11.59 -2.57
C GLU A 78 2.62 11.43 -2.85
N LEU A 79 2.07 12.34 -3.65
CA LEU A 79 0.67 12.26 -4.07
C LEU A 79 0.43 11.03 -4.93
N ILE A 80 -0.73 10.40 -4.76
CA ILE A 80 -1.11 9.23 -5.54
C ILE A 80 -1.15 9.61 -7.03
N PRO A 81 -0.47 8.83 -7.90
CA PRO A 81 -0.52 9.06 -9.33
C PRO A 81 -1.94 8.93 -9.88
N GLN A 82 -2.31 9.80 -10.82
CA GLN A 82 -3.65 9.81 -11.45
C GLN A 82 -4.04 8.48 -12.09
N LYS A 83 -3.07 7.65 -12.49
CA LYS A 83 -3.30 6.29 -13.00
C LYS A 83 -3.90 5.30 -11.99
N TYR A 84 -3.94 5.66 -10.70
CA TYR A 84 -4.49 4.83 -9.62
C TYR A 84 -5.72 5.44 -8.94
N LEU A 85 -6.23 6.54 -9.51
CA LEU A 85 -7.50 7.16 -9.10
C LEU A 85 -8.68 6.50 -9.81
#